data_AF-A0A0P4R783-F1
#
_entry.id   AF-A0A0P4R783-F1
#
_cell.length_a   1.000
_cell.length_b   1.000
_cell.length_c   1.000
_cell.angle_alpha   90.00
_cell.angle_beta   90.00
_cell.angle_gamma   90.00
#
_symmetry.space_group_name_H-M   'P 1'
#
loop_
_entity.id
_entity.type
_entity.pdbx_description
1 polymer ?
#
loop_
_entity_poly.entity_id
_entity_poly.type
_entity_poly.pdbx_seq_one_letter_code
_entity_poly.pdbx_strand_id
1 'polypeptide(L)'
;MGIRGSWATALCTAAIAAACLTGCSSKAEKPSQEVQRVAHLDRVRETYRLGRREGLAMQRQKIASGAAPSYSSPSEKECADRWDQLGEHEQSAGDRVGFLSACSSFPAPGMPGYDEAVAEVAGKRP
;
A
#
# COMPACT_ATOMS: atom_id res chain seq x y z
N MET A 1 -42.22 -14.18 -40.30
CA MET A 1 -43.12 -14.32 -39.13
C MET A 1 -43.02 -15.74 -38.61
N GLY A 2 -42.31 -15.92 -37.51
CA GLY A 2 -41.95 -17.24 -36.98
C GLY A 2 -42.00 -17.27 -35.46
N ILE A 3 -42.86 -18.17 -34.98
CA ILE A 3 -42.74 -18.98 -33.75
C ILE A 3 -42.82 -18.23 -32.42
N ARG A 4 -44.07 -18.23 -31.92
CA ARG A 4 -44.50 -17.94 -30.55
C ARG A 4 -43.73 -18.84 -29.57
N GLY A 5 -43.11 -18.21 -28.57
CA GLY A 5 -42.40 -18.87 -27.47
C GLY A 5 -43.32 -19.81 -26.69
N SER A 6 -42.79 -21.00 -26.43
CA SER A 6 -43.41 -22.13 -25.74
C SER A 6 -43.69 -21.82 -24.27
N TRP A 7 -44.94 -22.06 -23.86
CA TRP A 7 -45.40 -22.06 -22.47
C TRP A 7 -45.41 -23.51 -22.00
N ALA A 8 -44.37 -23.96 -21.29
CA ALA A 8 -44.41 -25.23 -20.56
C ALA A 8 -43.21 -25.31 -19.61
N THR A 9 -43.41 -24.93 -18.36
CA THR A 9 -43.21 -25.77 -17.15
C THR A 9 -43.19 -24.87 -15.92
N ALA A 10 -44.37 -24.73 -15.33
CA ALA A 10 -44.50 -24.39 -13.93
C ALA A 10 -44.29 -25.65 -13.07
N LEU A 11 -43.80 -25.41 -11.85
CA LEU A 11 -43.90 -26.24 -10.63
C LEU A 11 -42.77 -27.22 -10.31
N CYS A 12 -42.53 -27.29 -8.98
CA CYS A 12 -41.59 -28.11 -8.20
C CYS A 12 -40.18 -27.49 -8.09
N THR A 13 -39.76 -26.86 -6.99
CA THR A 13 -40.00 -27.21 -5.58
C THR A 13 -39.89 -25.97 -4.68
N ALA A 14 -40.98 -25.68 -3.99
CA ALA A 14 -40.98 -24.93 -2.74
C ALA A 14 -40.41 -25.83 -1.63
N ALA A 15 -39.21 -25.50 -1.15
CA ALA A 15 -38.56 -25.89 0.11
C ALA A 15 -37.06 -25.66 -0.12
N ILE A 16 -36.49 -24.50 0.22
CA ILE A 16 -35.90 -24.22 1.53
C ILE A 16 -36.08 -22.72 1.81
N ALA A 17 -37.19 -22.36 2.43
CA ALA A 17 -37.41 -21.05 3.03
C ALA A 17 -37.56 -21.24 4.54
N ALA A 18 -36.49 -21.70 5.21
CA ALA A 18 -36.46 -21.82 6.68
C ALA A 18 -35.04 -21.89 7.27
N ALA A 19 -34.01 -21.37 6.58
CA ALA A 19 -32.66 -21.23 7.14
C ALA A 19 -32.08 -19.82 7.01
N CYS A 20 -32.87 -18.84 6.58
CA CYS A 20 -32.44 -17.44 6.44
C CYS A 20 -32.79 -16.55 7.64
N LEU A 21 -33.12 -17.12 8.82
CA LEU A 21 -33.54 -16.33 9.99
C LEU A 21 -32.69 -16.49 11.26
N THR A 22 -31.54 -17.17 11.20
CA THR A 22 -30.59 -17.25 12.35
C THR A 22 -29.15 -16.92 11.99
N GLY A 23 -28.90 -16.17 10.90
CA GLY A 23 -27.52 -15.96 10.43
C GLY A 23 -27.28 -14.68 9.66
N CYS A 24 -27.74 -13.53 10.16
CA CYS A 24 -27.18 -12.21 9.80
C CYS A 24 -27.65 -11.12 10.80
N SER A 25 -27.65 -11.43 12.10
CA SER A 25 -27.55 -10.37 13.12
C SER A 25 -26.11 -10.26 13.57
N SER A 26 -25.22 -10.05 12.59
CA SER A 26 -23.91 -9.50 12.89
C SER A 26 -24.17 -8.02 13.17
N LYS A 27 -24.58 -7.71 14.42
CA LYS A 27 -24.08 -6.48 15.04
C LYS A 27 -22.57 -6.59 14.87
N ALA A 28 -22.04 -5.96 13.82
CA ALA A 28 -20.61 -5.77 13.70
C ALA A 28 -20.25 -4.97 14.95
N GLU A 29 -19.80 -5.64 16.00
CA GLU A 29 -19.17 -4.99 17.13
C GLU A 29 -18.09 -4.12 16.50
N LYS A 30 -18.26 -2.80 16.60
CA LYS A 30 -17.22 -1.88 16.16
C LYS A 30 -15.95 -2.36 16.85
N PRO A 31 -14.85 -2.58 16.11
CA PRO A 31 -13.59 -3.01 16.71
C PRO A 31 -13.31 -2.07 17.88
N SER A 32 -12.89 -2.63 19.02
CA SER A 32 -12.63 -1.84 20.22
C SER A 32 -11.65 -0.72 19.88
N GLN A 33 -11.70 0.39 20.64
CA GLN A 33 -10.79 1.53 20.43
C GLN A 33 -9.32 1.09 20.43
N GLU A 34 -8.97 0.07 21.20
CA GLU A 34 -7.64 -0.54 21.23
C GLU A 34 -7.28 -1.22 19.91
N VAL A 35 -8.17 -2.05 19.35
CA VAL A 35 -7.97 -2.70 18.04
C VAL A 35 -7.82 -1.67 16.93
N GLN A 36 -8.62 -0.60 16.96
CA GLN A 36 -8.51 0.50 15.98
C GLN A 36 -7.18 1.24 16.11
N ARG A 37 -6.71 1.48 17.35
CA ARG A 37 -5.42 2.13 17.60
C ARG A 37 -4.25 1.28 17.10
N VAL A 38 -4.26 -0.02 17.39
CA VAL A 38 -3.21 -0.95 16.91
C VAL A 38 -3.19 -0.98 15.38
N ALA A 39 -4.35 -1.16 14.75
CA ALA A 39 -4.45 -1.16 13.29
C ALA A 39 -4.00 0.16 12.65
N HIS A 40 -4.26 1.30 13.30
CA HIS A 40 -3.76 2.60 12.86
C HIS A 40 -2.23 2.70 12.96
N LEU A 41 -1.66 2.31 14.11
CA LEU A 41 -0.20 2.34 14.31
C LEU A 41 0.54 1.41 13.34
N ASP A 42 -0.02 0.22 13.10
CA ASP A 42 0.55 -0.72 12.13
C ASP A 42 0.48 -0.16 10.71
N ARG A 43 -0.64 0.48 10.34
CA ARG A 43 -0.75 1.18 9.05
C ARG A 43 0.32 2.27 8.90
N VAL A 44 0.50 3.13 9.90
CA VAL A 44 1.53 4.19 9.87
C VAL A 44 2.93 3.59 9.73
N ARG A 45 3.23 2.51 10.47
CA ARG A 45 4.53 1.82 10.38
C ARG A 45 4.76 1.22 9.00
N GLU A 46 3.76 0.57 8.41
CA GLU A 46 3.86 -0.01 7.08
C GLU A 46 4.06 1.08 6.01
N THR A 47 3.33 2.19 6.10
CA THR A 47 3.50 3.32 5.18
C THR A 47 4.87 3.98 5.31
N TYR A 48 5.41 4.10 6.53
CA TYR A 48 6.77 4.56 6.77
C TYR A 48 7.81 3.60 6.16
N ARG A 49 7.65 2.28 6.35
CA ARG A 49 8.53 1.25 5.76
C ARG A 49 8.50 1.28 4.23
N LEU A 50 7.31 1.44 3.66
CA LEU A 50 7.11 1.61 2.22
C LEU A 50 7.86 2.85 1.72
N GLY A 51 7.69 4.01 2.36
CA GLY A 51 8.42 5.23 2.00
C GLY A 51 9.93 5.06 2.07
N ARG A 52 10.46 4.39 3.11
CA ARG A 52 11.89 4.06 3.21
C ARG A 52 12.36 3.15 2.06
N ARG A 53 11.58 2.12 1.71
CA ARG A 53 11.95 1.19 0.63
C ARG A 53 11.99 1.89 -0.72
N GLU A 54 10.98 2.70 -1.03
CA GLU A 54 10.90 3.45 -2.29
C GLU A 54 12.02 4.50 -2.38
N GLY A 55 12.27 5.26 -1.29
CA GLY A 55 13.35 6.24 -1.25
C GLY A 55 14.73 5.62 -1.52
N LEU A 56 15.01 4.45 -0.93
CA LEU A 56 16.25 3.72 -1.19
C LEU A 56 16.36 3.22 -2.63
N ALA A 57 15.26 2.70 -3.19
CA ALA A 57 15.23 2.23 -4.57
C ALA A 57 15.52 3.37 -5.56
N MET A 58 14.90 4.54 -5.33
CA MET A 58 15.14 5.74 -6.12
C MET A 58 16.57 6.24 -6.00
N GLN A 59 17.12 6.26 -4.78
CA GLN A 59 18.52 6.64 -4.56
C GLN A 59 19.49 5.72 -5.32
N ARG A 60 19.27 4.40 -5.25
CA ARG A 60 20.04 3.41 -6.00
C ARG A 60 19.97 3.65 -7.50
N GLN A 61 18.78 3.91 -8.01
CA GLN A 61 18.58 4.19 -9.43
C GLN A 61 19.33 5.46 -9.85
N LYS A 62 19.28 6.54 -9.07
CA LYS A 62 20.03 7.77 -9.34
C LYS A 62 21.55 7.51 -9.38
N ILE A 63 22.08 6.76 -8.41
CA ILE A 63 23.51 6.36 -8.39
C ILE A 63 23.87 5.52 -9.62
N ALA A 64 23.02 4.55 -9.98
CA ALA A 64 23.24 3.71 -11.16
C ALA A 64 23.20 4.54 -12.47
N SER A 65 22.37 5.58 -12.52
CA SER A 65 22.31 6.55 -13.62
C SER A 65 23.46 7.57 -13.62
N GLY A 66 24.44 7.43 -12.70
CA GLY A 66 25.64 8.28 -12.65
C GLY A 66 25.53 9.50 -11.75
N ALA A 67 24.45 9.67 -10.98
CA ALA A 67 24.40 10.70 -9.95
C ALA A 67 25.44 10.40 -8.87
N ALA A 68 26.20 11.42 -8.46
CA ALA A 68 27.07 11.27 -7.31
C ALA A 68 26.21 10.91 -6.08
N PRO A 69 26.70 10.04 -5.16
CA PRO A 69 25.96 9.69 -3.96
C PRO A 69 25.48 10.90 -3.16
N SER A 70 26.21 12.02 -3.20
CA SER A 70 25.87 13.28 -2.55
C SER A 70 24.60 13.97 -3.07
N TYR A 71 24.20 13.68 -4.31
CA TYR A 71 23.02 14.23 -4.99
C TYR A 71 21.97 13.16 -5.32
N SER A 72 22.13 11.98 -4.74
CA SER A 72 21.29 10.82 -5.05
C SER A 72 20.05 10.70 -4.14
N SER A 73 19.95 11.50 -3.08
CA SER A 73 18.76 11.47 -2.22
C SER A 73 17.52 11.90 -3.02
N PRO A 74 16.37 11.23 -2.84
CA PRO A 74 15.11 11.64 -3.44
C PRO A 74 14.62 12.95 -2.83
N SER A 75 14.15 13.85 -3.67
CA SER A 75 13.40 15.03 -3.25
C SER A 75 11.97 14.66 -2.85
N GLU A 76 11.32 15.51 -2.07
CA GLU A 76 9.91 15.34 -1.72
C GLU A 76 9.01 15.26 -2.96
N LYS A 77 9.32 16.03 -4.02
CA LYS A 77 8.60 15.97 -5.29
C LYS A 77 8.75 14.61 -5.96
N GLU A 78 9.97 14.08 -6.07
CA GLU A 78 10.19 12.76 -6.65
C GLU A 78 9.46 11.67 -5.84
N CYS A 79 9.41 11.81 -4.51
CA CYS A 79 8.63 10.93 -3.65
C CYS A 79 7.11 11.07 -3.86
N ALA A 80 6.60 12.29 -4.07
CA ALA A 80 5.19 12.51 -4.39
C ALA A 80 4.81 11.88 -5.73
N ASP A 81 5.63 12.09 -6.76
CA ASP A 81 5.42 11.48 -8.07
C ASP A 81 5.50 9.94 -7.96
N ARG A 82 6.36 9.40 -7.09
CA ARG A 82 6.46 7.97 -6.81
C ARG A 82 5.22 7.43 -6.08
N TRP A 83 4.71 8.15 -5.08
CA TRP A 83 3.48 7.79 -4.37
C TRP A 83 2.31 7.65 -5.34
N ASP A 84 2.16 8.59 -6.27
CA ASP A 84 1.07 8.59 -7.26
C ASP A 84 1.17 7.42 -8.25
N GLN A 85 2.35 6.80 -8.39
CA GLN A 85 2.58 5.60 -9.20
C GLN A 85 2.36 4.29 -8.44
N LEU A 86 2.21 4.33 -7.12
CA LEU A 86 1.90 3.12 -6.34
C LEU A 86 0.46 2.69 -6.62
N GLY A 87 0.17 1.38 -6.52
CA GLY A 87 -1.18 0.87 -6.74
C GLY A 87 -2.16 1.35 -5.67
N GLU A 88 -3.46 1.21 -5.97
CA GLU A 88 -4.55 1.58 -5.04
C GLU A 88 -4.43 0.84 -3.69
N HIS A 89 -3.87 -0.37 -3.71
CA HIS A 89 -3.66 -1.18 -2.51
C HIS A 89 -2.66 -0.49 -1.55
N GLU A 90 -1.54 0.01 -2.06
CA GLU A 90 -0.55 0.73 -1.27
C GLU A 90 -1.03 2.13 -0.85
N GLN A 91 -1.76 2.84 -1.72
CA GLN A 91 -2.27 4.18 -1.43
C GLN A 91 -3.40 4.18 -0.38
N SER A 92 -4.13 3.05 -0.23
CA SER A 92 -5.19 2.89 0.77
C SER A 92 -4.68 2.96 2.23
N ALA A 93 -3.37 2.85 2.44
CA ALA A 93 -2.71 2.94 3.73
C ALA A 93 -2.46 4.38 4.18
N GLY A 94 -3.50 5.23 4.12
CA GLY A 94 -3.80 6.30 5.10
C GLY A 94 -2.75 7.33 5.53
N ASP A 95 -1.55 7.44 4.95
CA ASP A 95 -0.59 8.45 5.38
C ASP A 95 0.42 8.82 4.30
N ARG A 96 -0.05 9.47 3.24
CA ARG A 96 0.82 10.06 2.21
C ARG A 96 1.93 10.91 2.84
N VAL A 97 1.63 11.63 3.93
CA VAL A 97 2.62 12.47 4.63
C VAL A 97 3.72 11.61 5.27
N GLY A 98 3.35 10.53 5.96
CA GLY A 98 4.29 9.56 6.52
C GLY A 98 5.16 8.90 5.46
N PHE A 99 4.59 8.55 4.30
CA PHE A 99 5.34 8.06 3.15
C PHE A 99 6.36 9.10 2.64
N LEU A 100 5.90 10.33 2.38
CA LEU A 100 6.74 11.40 1.83
C LEU A 100 7.89 11.71 2.76
N SER A 101 7.62 11.86 4.06
CA SER A 101 8.63 12.08 5.09
C SER A 101 9.65 10.95 5.12
N ALA A 102 9.20 9.70 5.09
CA ALA A 102 10.10 8.54 5.08
C ALA A 102 10.94 8.45 3.81
N CYS A 103 10.34 8.70 2.64
CA CYS A 103 10.99 8.62 1.34
C CYS A 103 12.04 9.71 1.13
N SER A 104 11.76 10.96 1.53
CA SER A 104 12.71 12.08 1.41
C SER A 104 13.71 12.16 2.56
N SER A 105 13.53 11.37 3.63
CA SER A 105 14.44 11.34 4.79
C SER A 105 15.81 10.68 4.56
N PHE A 106 16.09 10.17 3.35
CA PHE A 106 17.38 9.52 3.13
C PHE A 106 18.52 10.53 3.28
N PRO A 107 19.50 10.22 4.14
CA PRO A 107 20.47 11.19 4.60
C PRO A 107 21.20 11.83 3.43
N ALA A 108 21.33 13.15 3.49
CA ALA A 108 22.27 13.89 2.67
C ALA A 108 23.71 13.58 3.14
N PRO A 109 24.72 13.75 2.27
CA PRO A 109 26.13 13.60 2.68
C PRO A 109 26.44 14.41 3.95
N GLY A 110 27.09 13.76 4.92
CA GLY A 110 27.45 14.35 6.22
C GLY A 110 26.40 14.16 7.34
N MET A 111 25.24 13.56 7.05
CA MET A 111 24.26 13.18 8.06
C MET A 111 24.51 11.77 8.60
N PRO A 112 24.27 11.50 9.90
CA PRO A 112 24.35 10.14 10.45
C PRO A 112 23.50 9.15 9.63
N GLY A 113 24.05 7.97 9.31
CA GLY A 113 23.38 6.97 8.47
C GLY A 113 23.68 7.08 6.97
N TYR A 114 24.38 8.13 6.52
CA TYR A 114 24.73 8.32 5.11
C TYR A 114 25.70 7.25 4.60
N ASP A 115 26.80 7.04 5.32
CA ASP A 115 27.87 6.14 4.90
C ASP A 115 27.38 4.69 4.86
N GLU A 116 26.51 4.30 5.80
CA GLU A 116 25.86 2.99 5.83
C GLU A 116 24.92 2.79 4.64
N ALA A 117 24.12 3.81 4.30
CA ALA A 117 23.23 3.76 3.14
C ALA A 117 24.03 3.67 1.83
N VAL A 118 25.10 4.46 1.69
CA VAL A 118 26.00 4.40 0.53
C VAL A 118 26.70 3.04 0.45
N ALA A 119 27.17 2.49 1.56
CA ALA A 119 27.81 1.17 1.62
C ALA A 119 26.84 0.03 1.22
N GLU A 120 25.56 0.08 1.65
CA GLU A 120 24.55 -0.91 1.25
C GLU A 120 24.25 -0.86 -0.26
N VAL A 121 24.37 0.32 -0.89
CA VAL A 121 24.26 0.45 -2.34
C VAL A 121 25.51 -0.05 -3.06
N ALA A 122 26.69 0.32 -2.57
CA ALA A 122 27.97 -0.07 -3.18
C ALA A 122 28.21 -1.59 -3.11
N GLY A 123 27.86 -2.23 -1.99
CA GLY A 123 27.99 -3.67 -1.80
C GLY A 123 26.98 -4.54 -2.57
N LYS A 124 25.96 -3.91 -3.19
CA LYS A 124 24.94 -4.58 -4.02
C LYS A 124 25.16 -4.41 -5.52
N ARG A 125 26.30 -3.86 -5.96
CA ARG A 125 26.66 -3.89 -7.39
C ARG A 125 26.84 -5.36 -7.82
N PRO A 126 26.20 -5.80 -8.92
CA PRO A 126 26.40 -7.15 -9.47
C PRO A 126 27.83 -7.37 -9.95
#